data_AF-A0AAE3AQU5-F1
#
_entry.id   AF-A0AAE3AQU5-F1
#
_cell.length_a   1.000
_cell.length_b   1.000
_cell.length_c   1.000
_cell.angle_alpha   90.00
_cell.angle_beta   90.00
_cell.angle_gamma   90.00
#
_symmetry.space_group_name_H-M   'P 1'
#
loop_
_entity.id
_entity.type
_entity.pdbx_description
1 polymer ?
#
loop_
_entity_poly.entity_id
_entity_poly.type
_entity_poly.pdbx_seq_one_letter_code
_entity_poly.pdbx_strand_id
1 'polypeptide(L)' 'MNRLTEKDDQGNWRLKGVRWEQLHEGQVITGELREKLYGALCKLMEYEDTGMDPEEVEEQMMRTFMGGGSL' A
#
# COMPACT_ATOMS: atom_id res chain seq x y z
N MET A 1 3.23 -7.55 5.93
CA MET A 1 3.40 -6.67 4.75
C MET A 1 4.15 -5.41 5.14
N ASN A 2 5.12 -4.97 4.33
CA ASN A 2 5.60 -3.59 4.44
C ASN A 2 4.58 -2.65 3.79
N ARG A 3 4.01 -1.74 4.56
CA ARG A 3 3.02 -0.77 4.09
C ARG A 3 3.62 0.13 3.01
N LEU A 4 2.99 0.18 1.84
CA LEU A 4 3.41 1.01 0.70
C LEU A 4 3.09 2.49 0.89
N THR A 5 2.08 2.80 1.71
CA THR A 5 1.64 4.17 1.99
C THR A 5 2.20 4.71 3.31
N GLU A 6 2.33 6.03 3.39
CA GLU A 6 2.65 6.78 4.59
C GLU A 6 1.83 8.07 4.65
N LYS A 7 1.65 8.63 5.85
CA LYS A 7 1.16 10.01 5.99
C LYS A 7 2.36 10.96 5.92
N ASP A 8 2.21 12.05 5.19
CA ASP A 8 3.15 13.17 5.26
C ASP A 8 2.90 14.05 6.51
N ASP A 9 3.73 15.07 6.69
CA ASP A 9 3.65 16.00 7.82
C ASP A 9 2.34 16.82 7.84
N GLN A 10 1.61 16.85 6.73
CA GLN A 10 0.32 17.51 6.59
C GLN A 10 -0.87 16.55 6.78
N GLY A 11 -0.60 15.25 6.97
CA GLY A 11 -1.59 14.21 7.16
C GLY A 11 -2.14 13.60 5.87
N ASN A 12 -1.63 13.96 4.70
CA ASN A 12 -2.04 13.37 3.43
C ASN A 12 -1.45 11.96 3.29
N TRP A 13 -2.25 11.03 2.79
CA TRP A 13 -1.77 9.70 2.44
C TRP A 13 -1.06 9.72 1.09
N ARG A 14 0.19 9.25 1.06
CA ARG A 14 0.98 9.15 -0.18
C ARG A 14 1.69 7.81 -0.28
N LEU A 15 2.11 7.47 -1.50
CA LEU A 15 3.01 6.34 -1.74
C LEU A 15 4.41 6.68 -1.21
N LYS A 16 5.03 5.75 -0.47
CA LYS A 16 6.39 5.94 0.04
C LYS A 16 7.36 6.27 -1.09
N GLY A 17 8.14 7.33 -0.90
CA GLY A 17 9.08 7.81 -1.91
C GLY A 17 8.44 8.58 -3.07
N VAL A 18 7.14 8.88 -3.02
CA VAL A 18 6.46 9.81 -3.92
C VAL A 18 5.92 10.97 -3.07
N ARG A 19 6.33 12.20 -3.38
CA ARG A 19 5.77 13.37 -2.70
C ARG A 19 4.35 13.63 -3.20
N TRP A 20 3.46 14.06 -2.31
CA TRP A 20 2.04 14.26 -2.63
C TRP A 20 1.85 15.26 -3.78
N GLU A 21 2.67 16.31 -3.80
CA GLU A 21 2.63 17.37 -4.79
C GLU A 21 3.00 16.89 -6.20
N GLN A 22 3.72 15.78 -6.35
CA GLN A 22 4.07 15.21 -7.65
C GLN A 22 2.86 14.58 -8.36
N LEU A 23 1.76 14.34 -7.64
CA LEU A 23 0.53 13.78 -8.17
C LEU A 23 -0.51 14.87 -8.49
N HIS A 24 -0.19 16.15 -8.26
CA HIS A 24 -1.09 17.25 -8.57
C HIS A 24 -1.29 17.42 -10.08
N GLU A 25 -2.43 17.99 -10.45
CA GLU A 25 -2.74 18.32 -11.84
C GLU A 25 -1.64 19.19 -12.47
N GLY A 26 -1.31 18.89 -13.73
CA GLY A 26 -0.26 19.59 -14.49
C GLY A 26 1.17 19.13 -14.17
N GLN A 27 1.39 18.23 -13.21
CA GLN A 27 2.71 17.64 -12.99
C GLN A 27 3.03 16.55 -14.03
N VAL A 28 4.30 16.50 -14.44
CA VAL A 28 4.80 15.48 -15.38
C VAL A 28 5.14 14.21 -14.60
N ILE A 29 4.58 13.08 -15.03
CA ILE A 29 4.97 11.77 -14.51
C ILE A 29 6.36 11.42 -15.07
N THR A 30 7.38 11.53 -14.21
CA THR A 30 8.75 11.13 -14.56
C THR A 30 8.87 9.61 -14.66
N GLY A 31 9.95 9.11 -15.28
CA GLY A 31 10.22 7.67 -15.34
C GLY A 31 10.28 7.01 -13.96
N GLU A 32 10.98 7.64 -13.01
CA GLU A 32 11.05 7.17 -11.62
C GLU A 32 9.69 7.16 -10.93
N LEU A 33 8.87 8.21 -11.12
CA LEU A 33 7.52 8.27 -10.57
C LEU A 33 6.64 7.16 -11.17
N ARG A 34 6.74 6.94 -12.48
CA ARG A 34 6.03 5.87 -13.18
C ARG A 34 6.39 4.49 -12.63
N GLU A 35 7.68 4.21 -12.39
CA GLU A 35 8.13 2.94 -11.83
C GLU A 35 7.56 2.70 -10.42
N LYS A 36 7.55 3.73 -9.57
CA LYS A 36 6.95 3.66 -8.24
C LYS A 36 5.45 3.41 -8.29
N LEU A 37 4.72 4.14 -9.13
CA LEU A 37 3.29 3.95 -9.34
C LEU A 37 2.98 2.55 -9.88
N TYR A 38 3.74 2.09 -10.86
CA TYR A 38 3.57 0.75 -11.42
C TYR A 38 3.84 -0.34 -10.39
N GLY A 39 4.90 -0.21 -9.58
CA GLY A 39 5.18 -1.13 -8.49
C GLY A 39 4.05 -1.20 -7.46
N ALA A 40 3.42 -0.06 -7.14
CA ALA A 40 2.26 -0.02 -6.25
C ALA A 40 1.04 -0.72 -6.86
N LEU A 41 0.78 -0.52 -8.16
CA LEU A 41 -0.29 -1.22 -8.88
C LEU A 41 -0.05 -2.73 -8.93
N CYS A 42 1.19 -3.17 -9.15
CA CYS A 42 1.50 -4.60 -9.12
C CYS A 42 1.18 -5.24 -7.78
N LYS A 43 1.46 -4.55 -6.66
CA LYS A 43 1.12 -5.04 -5.32
C LYS A 43 -0.37 -5.01 -5.03
N LEU A 44 -1.11 -4.04 -5.58
CA LEU A 44 -2.56 -4.03 -5.49
C LEU A 44 -3.16 -5.21 -6.26
N MET A 45 -2.69 -5.45 -7.48
CA MET A 45 -3.08 -6.61 -8.29
C MET A 45 -2.76 -7.93 -7.57
N GLU A 46 -1.55 -8.09 -7.01
CA GLU A 46 -1.20 -9.29 -6.22
C GLU A 46 -2.17 -9.50 -5.05
N TYR A 47 -2.66 -8.43 -4.43
CA TYR A 47 -3.67 -8.50 -3.38
C TYR A 47 -5.05 -8.88 -3.94
N GLU A 48 -5.50 -8.26 -5.02
CA GLU A 48 -6.76 -8.58 -5.69
C GLU A 48 -6.80 -10.04 -6.17
N ASP A 49 -5.68 -10.56 -6.67
CA ASP A 49 -5.51 -11.95 -7.11
C ASP A 49 -5.65 -12.97 -5.96
N THR A 50 -5.49 -12.55 -4.70
CA THR A 50 -5.79 -13.42 -3.55
C THR A 50 -7.29 -13.73 -3.44
N GLY A 51 -8.14 -12.91 -4.05
CA GLY A 51 -9.60 -12.98 -3.93
C GLY A 51 -10.13 -12.59 -2.56
N MET A 52 -9.28 -12.14 -1.64
CA MET A 52 -9.64 -11.80 -0.27
C MET A 52 -10.06 -10.34 -0.17
N ASP A 53 -11.15 -10.07 0.56
CA ASP A 53 -11.48 -8.71 0.94
C ASP A 53 -10.61 -8.21 2.10
N PRO A 54 -10.57 -6.89 2.38
CA PRO A 54 -9.68 -6.35 3.40
C PRO A 54 -9.99 -6.88 4.81
N GLU A 55 -11.26 -7.17 5.12
CA GLU A 55 -11.69 -7.65 6.43
C GLU A 55 -11.21 -9.09 6.65
N GLU A 56 -11.29 -9.94 5.63
CA GLU A 56 -10.74 -11.30 5.66
C GLU A 56 -9.23 -11.31 5.88
N VAL A 57 -8.51 -10.35 5.26
CA VAL A 57 -7.07 -10.19 5.50
C VAL A 57 -6.79 -9.75 6.93
N GLU A 58 -7.56 -8.82 7.48
CA GLU A 58 -7.44 -8.40 8.88
C GLU A 58 -7.72 -9.56 9.85
N GLU A 59 -8.76 -10.35 9.60
CA GLU A 59 -9.11 -11.53 10.41
C GLU A 59 -7.99 -12.58 10.35
N GLN A 60 -7.47 -12.89 9.16
CA GLN A 60 -6.35 -13.83 9.01
C GLN A 60 -5.07 -13.32 9.69
N MET A 61 -4.79 -12.02 9.61
CA MET A 61 -3.69 -11.42 10.37
C MET A 61 -3.93 -11.59 11.86
N MET A 62 -5.10 -11.23 12.39
CA MET A 62 -5.42 -11.40 13.81
C MET A 62 -5.29 -12.86 14.25
N ARG A 63 -5.79 -13.81 13.45
CA ARG A 63 -5.66 -15.25 13.73
C ARG A 63 -4.21 -15.72 13.73
N THR A 64 -3.40 -15.25 12.79
CA THR A 64 -1.98 -15.64 12.67
C THR A 64 -1.13 -15.03 13.79
N PHE A 65 -1.41 -13.78 14.18
CA PHE A 65 -0.65 -13.06 15.21
C PHE A 65 -1.14 -13.34 16.64
N MET A 66 -2.41 -13.69 16.86
CA MET A 66 -2.96 -14.03 18.19
C MET A 66 -3.16 -15.54 18.42
N GLY A 67 -3.18 -16.36 17.36
CA GLY A 67 -3.29 -17.83 17.46
C GLY A 67 -1.98 -18.55 17.82
N GLY A 68 -0.86 -17.83 17.94
CA GLY A 68 0.42 -18.36 18.43
C GLY A 68 0.53 -18.48 19.96
N GLY A 69 -0.60 -18.43 20.67
CA GLY A 69 -0.67 -18.54 22.13
C GLY A 69 -1.70 -19.57 22.58
N SER A 70 -1.41 -20.87 22.40
CA SER A 70 -1.98 -21.94 23.23
C SER A 70 -1.16 -23.23 23.14
N LEU A 71 -0.59 -23.57 24.32
CA LEU A 71 0.02 -24.81 24.81
C LEU A 71 1.38 -25.25 24.23
#